data_AF-A0AA41X9N4-F1
#
_entry.id   AF-A0AA41X9N4-F1
#
_cell.length_a   1.000
_cell.length_b   1.000
_cell.length_c   1.000
_cell.angle_alpha   90.00
_cell.angle_beta   90.00
_cell.angle_gamma   90.00
#
_symmetry.space_group_name_H-M   'P 1'
#
loop_
_entity.id
_entity.type
_entity.pdbx_description
1 polymer ?
#
loop_
_entity_poly.entity_id
_entity_poly.type
_entity_poly.pdbx_seq_one_letter_code
_entity_poly.pdbx_strand_id
1 'polypeptide(L)'
;IRKVLRQIARDMEGALQQGYSSSADDFFTYMLVLRSKGTHSLTVEDIVDNAIVLLAAGYETSSVLITFLIRCLANDPDILGKITEEQEEIARSKGPNEPLTWDDVSRMKYTWKVALEILRTISPIFGSFRTAIKDIEYRGYHIPKGWQVFTAQRITHLDGNFFNDPVKFDPTRFDNH
;
A
#
# COMPACT_ATOMS: atom_id res chain seq x y z
N ILE A 1 20.04 4.95 6.15
CA ILE A 1 19.34 4.51 4.92
C ILE A 1 19.88 5.16 3.64
N ARG A 2 19.91 6.50 3.52
CA ARG A 2 20.39 7.22 2.32
C ARG A 2 21.77 6.79 1.81
N LYS A 3 22.77 6.67 2.70
CA LYS A 3 24.12 6.22 2.34
C LYS A 3 24.11 4.81 1.69
N VAL A 4 23.27 3.92 2.21
CA VAL A 4 23.12 2.55 1.70
C VAL A 4 22.44 2.56 0.33
N LEU A 5 21.34 3.30 0.18
CA LEU A 5 20.63 3.42 -1.11
C LEU A 5 21.50 4.06 -2.19
N ARG A 6 22.33 5.05 -1.85
CA ARG A 6 23.33 5.62 -2.76
C ARG A 6 24.35 4.57 -3.21
N GLN A 7 24.80 3.72 -2.30
CA GLN A 7 25.75 2.66 -2.65
C GLN A 7 25.10 1.67 -3.61
N ILE A 8 23.89 1.20 -3.29
CA ILE A 8 23.10 0.30 -4.15
C ILE A 8 22.91 0.90 -5.55
N ALA A 9 22.50 2.17 -5.63
CA ALA A 9 22.28 2.85 -6.91
C ALA A 9 23.56 2.92 -7.76
N ARG A 10 24.72 3.18 -7.14
CA ARG A 10 26.01 3.23 -7.83
C ARG A 10 26.48 1.85 -8.29
N ASP A 11 26.30 0.84 -7.45
CA ASP A 11 26.68 -0.54 -7.77
C ASP A 11 25.85 -1.06 -8.96
N MET A 12 24.55 -0.78 -8.96
CA MET A 12 23.63 -1.11 -10.07
C MET A 12 23.93 -0.30 -11.34
N GLU A 13 24.26 0.98 -11.23
CA GLU A 13 24.66 1.80 -12.37
C GLU A 13 25.95 1.28 -13.01
N GLY A 14 26.93 0.87 -12.20
CA GLY A 14 28.16 0.24 -12.67
C GLY A 14 27.90 -1.09 -13.38
N ALA A 15 27.01 -1.94 -12.84
CA ALA A 15 26.62 -3.20 -13.46
C ALA A 15 25.94 -2.99 -14.84
N LEU A 16 25.03 -2.02 -14.93
CA LEU A 16 24.34 -1.67 -16.18
C LEU A 16 25.31 -1.18 -17.27
N GLN A 17 26.32 -0.38 -16.90
CA GLN A 17 27.36 0.08 -17.84
C GLN A 17 28.23 -1.06 -18.37
N GLN A 18 28.39 -2.14 -17.60
CA GLN A 18 29.15 -3.33 -17.99
C GLN A 18 28.33 -4.32 -18.84
N GLY A 19 27.10 -3.96 -19.24
CA GLY A 19 26.24 -4.81 -20.07
C GLY A 19 25.51 -5.92 -19.30
N TYR A 20 25.59 -5.93 -17.97
CA TYR A 20 24.75 -6.78 -17.13
C TYR A 20 23.36 -6.16 -17.05
N SER A 21 22.49 -6.51 -18.00
CA SER A 21 21.07 -6.25 -17.87
C SER A 21 20.46 -7.35 -17.02
N SER A 22 20.24 -7.07 -15.73
CA SER A 22 19.17 -7.77 -15.02
C SER A 22 17.88 -7.49 -15.79
N SER A 23 17.02 -8.49 -15.97
CA SER A 23 15.61 -8.20 -16.31
C SER A 23 15.08 -7.16 -15.33
N ALA A 24 14.21 -6.27 -15.80
CA ALA A 24 13.72 -5.12 -15.06
C ALA A 24 12.82 -5.54 -13.88
N ASP A 25 13.42 -6.05 -12.80
CA ASP A 25 12.69 -6.66 -11.68
C ASP A 25 12.67 -5.77 -10.42
N ASP A 26 13.47 -4.69 -10.38
CA ASP A 26 13.47 -3.75 -9.26
C ASP A 26 13.44 -2.27 -9.68
N PHE A 27 13.06 -1.42 -8.72
CA PHE A 27 12.88 0.02 -8.90
C PHE A 27 14.17 0.72 -9.38
N PHE A 28 15.33 0.38 -8.81
CA PHE A 28 16.59 1.06 -9.14
C PHE A 28 17.01 0.74 -10.58
N THR A 29 16.94 -0.53 -10.96
CA THR A 29 17.24 -0.99 -12.32
C THR A 29 16.32 -0.30 -13.33
N TYR A 30 15.02 -0.26 -13.04
CA TYR A 30 14.05 0.42 -13.90
C TYR A 30 14.37 1.92 -14.07
N MET A 31 14.62 2.64 -12.98
CA MET A 31 14.92 4.07 -13.02
C MET A 31 16.24 4.40 -13.71
N LEU A 32 17.27 3.56 -13.52
CA LEU A 32 18.57 3.71 -14.19
C LEU A 32 18.48 3.43 -15.69
N VAL A 33 17.68 2.45 -16.11
CA VAL A 33 17.40 2.18 -17.54
C VAL A 33 16.61 3.33 -18.18
N LEU A 34 15.63 3.90 -17.48
CA LEU A 34 14.91 5.09 -17.98
C LEU A 34 15.84 6.28 -18.15
N ARG A 35 16.76 6.49 -17.20
CA ARG A 35 17.79 7.52 -17.27
C ARG A 35 18.74 7.31 -18.46
N SER A 36 19.20 6.08 -18.70
CA SER A 36 20.14 5.79 -19.80
C SER A 36 19.53 5.98 -21.19
N LYS A 37 18.21 5.81 -21.32
CA LYS A 37 17.44 6.09 -22.55
C LYS A 37 17.22 7.58 -22.82
N GLY A 38 17.78 8.48 -22.00
CA GLY A 38 17.75 9.92 -22.23
C GLY A 38 16.37 10.58 -22.16
N THR A 39 15.35 9.84 -21.71
CA THR A 39 13.95 10.30 -21.69
C THR A 39 13.67 11.26 -20.53
N HIS A 40 14.51 11.26 -19.49
CA HIS A 40 14.41 12.13 -18.32
C HIS A 40 15.80 12.49 -17.77
N SER A 41 15.99 13.72 -17.29
CA SER A 41 17.20 14.21 -16.61
C SER A 41 17.23 13.77 -15.13
N LEU A 42 16.97 12.49 -14.85
CA LEU A 42 17.01 11.97 -13.49
C LEU A 42 18.46 11.84 -13.02
N THR A 43 18.81 12.48 -11.91
CA THR A 43 20.11 12.29 -11.26
C THR A 43 20.08 11.03 -10.37
N VAL A 44 21.25 10.50 -10.00
CA VAL A 44 21.32 9.41 -8.99
C VAL A 44 20.65 9.83 -7.68
N GLU A 45 20.78 11.11 -7.30
CA GLU A 45 20.15 11.62 -6.08
C GLU A 45 18.62 11.63 -6.19
N ASP A 46 18.05 11.99 -7.35
CA ASP A 46 16.60 11.90 -7.57
C ASP A 46 16.09 10.46 -7.43
N ILE A 47 16.83 9.48 -7.96
CA ILE A 47 16.48 8.06 -7.83
C ILE A 47 16.51 7.62 -6.37
N VAL A 48 17.54 8.03 -5.62
CA VAL A 48 17.66 7.73 -4.18
C VAL A 48 16.54 8.41 -3.38
N ASP A 49 16.21 9.67 -3.69
CA ASP A 49 15.12 10.39 -3.01
C ASP A 49 13.77 9.72 -3.24
N ASN A 50 13.46 9.32 -4.48
CA ASN A 50 12.26 8.56 -4.78
C ASN A 50 12.24 7.20 -4.07
N ALA A 51 13.37 6.50 -4.00
CA ALA A 51 13.46 5.23 -3.27
C ALA A 51 13.20 5.41 -1.76
N ILE A 52 13.68 6.50 -1.16
CA ILE A 52 13.41 6.81 0.26
C ILE A 52 11.91 7.03 0.47
N VAL A 53 11.26 7.81 -0.41
CA VAL A 53 9.81 8.06 -0.34
C VAL A 53 9.03 6.75 -0.48
N LEU A 54 9.39 5.91 -1.44
CA LEU A 54 8.75 4.61 -1.67
C LEU A 54 8.87 3.69 -0.45
N LEU A 55 10.06 3.61 0.14
CA LEU A 55 10.31 2.79 1.33
C LEU A 55 9.52 3.29 2.53
N ALA A 56 9.50 4.62 2.77
CA ALA A 56 8.72 5.19 3.86
C ALA A 56 7.22 4.91 3.67
N ALA A 57 6.69 5.16 2.47
CA ALA A 57 5.28 4.93 2.14
C ALA A 57 4.87 3.46 2.30
N GLY A 58 5.71 2.52 1.83
CA GLY A 58 5.45 1.09 1.90
C GLY A 58 5.64 0.50 3.31
N TYR A 59 6.59 1.03 4.09
CA TYR A 59 6.91 0.49 5.41
C TYR A 59 5.88 0.90 6.47
N GLU A 60 5.62 2.19 6.63
CA GLU A 60 4.76 2.67 7.72
C GLU A 60 3.31 2.18 7.56
N THR A 61 2.76 2.27 6.36
CA THR A 61 1.36 1.86 6.12
C THR A 61 1.16 0.34 6.25
N SER A 62 2.04 -0.46 5.67
CA SER A 62 1.94 -1.93 5.71
C SER A 62 2.22 -2.47 7.12
N SER A 63 3.20 -1.92 7.84
CA SER A 63 3.51 -2.37 9.20
C SER A 63 2.34 -2.14 10.16
N VAL A 64 1.64 -1.01 10.04
CA VAL A 64 0.41 -0.74 10.79
C VAL A 64 -0.66 -1.77 10.46
N LEU A 65 -0.95 -1.99 9.17
CA LEU A 65 -1.95 -2.99 8.75
C LEU A 65 -1.64 -4.38 9.31
N ILE A 66 -0.40 -4.88 9.15
CA ILE A 66 0.01 -6.19 9.62
C ILE A 66 -0.10 -6.28 11.15
N THR A 67 0.31 -5.24 11.87
CA THR A 67 0.20 -5.20 13.35
C THR A 67 -1.25 -5.35 13.80
N PHE A 68 -2.17 -4.62 13.17
CA PHE A 68 -3.58 -4.70 13.52
C PHE A 68 -4.26 -5.97 13.02
N LEU A 69 -3.78 -6.57 11.93
CA LEU A 69 -4.22 -7.90 11.49
C LEU A 69 -3.86 -8.96 12.53
N ILE A 70 -2.61 -9.00 12.99
CA ILE A 70 -2.17 -9.92 14.06
C ILE A 70 -3.00 -9.69 15.33
N ARG A 71 -3.24 -8.43 15.70
CA ARG A 71 -4.11 -8.09 16.84
C ARG A 71 -5.54 -8.59 16.64
N CYS A 72 -6.11 -8.46 15.45
CA CYS A 72 -7.45 -8.94 15.13
C CYS A 72 -7.53 -10.47 15.32
N LEU A 73 -6.59 -11.20 14.71
CA LEU A 73 -6.47 -12.66 14.84
C LEU A 73 -6.33 -13.12 16.30
N ALA A 74 -5.59 -12.36 17.12
CA ALA A 74 -5.40 -12.69 18.53
C ALA A 74 -6.64 -12.47 19.41
N ASN A 75 -7.57 -11.61 18.99
CA ASN A 75 -8.74 -11.23 19.80
C ASN A 75 -10.08 -11.76 19.24
N ASP A 76 -10.11 -12.27 18.02
CA ASP A 76 -11.31 -12.78 17.37
C ASP A 76 -11.09 -14.22 16.85
N PRO A 77 -11.49 -15.24 17.64
CA PRO A 77 -11.33 -16.64 17.27
C PRO A 77 -12.11 -17.04 16.02
N ASP A 78 -13.24 -16.39 15.74
CA ASP A 78 -14.08 -16.72 14.58
C ASP A 78 -13.40 -16.25 13.28
N ILE A 79 -12.80 -15.05 13.31
CA ILE A 79 -11.98 -14.56 12.19
C ILE A 79 -10.74 -15.43 11.99
N LEU A 80 -10.04 -15.78 13.08
CA LEU A 80 -8.89 -16.67 13.02
C LEU A 80 -9.25 -18.03 12.42
N GLY A 81 -10.36 -18.63 12.84
CA GLY A 81 -10.85 -19.89 12.29
C GLY A 81 -11.07 -19.82 10.78
N LYS A 82 -11.82 -18.82 10.30
CA LYS A 82 -12.10 -18.63 8.87
C LYS A 82 -10.85 -18.38 8.04
N ILE A 83 -9.90 -17.57 8.53
CA ILE A 83 -8.62 -17.36 7.84
C ILE A 83 -7.81 -18.66 7.83
N THR A 84 -7.79 -19.42 8.93
CA THR A 84 -7.07 -20.69 9.00
C THR A 84 -7.64 -21.68 7.99
N GLU A 85 -8.95 -21.84 7.90
CA GLU A 85 -9.63 -22.68 6.91
C GLU A 85 -9.25 -22.29 5.48
N GLU A 86 -9.24 -20.99 5.17
CA GLU A 86 -8.79 -20.46 3.87
C GLU A 86 -7.34 -20.83 3.55
N GLN A 87 -6.43 -20.65 4.52
CA GLN A 87 -5.01 -20.98 4.34
C GLN A 87 -4.79 -22.50 4.23
N GLU A 88 -5.55 -23.32 4.96
CA GLU A 88 -5.51 -24.78 4.84
C GLU A 88 -6.01 -25.27 3.47
N GLU A 89 -7.04 -24.63 2.90
CA GLU A 89 -7.51 -24.94 1.56
C GLU A 89 -6.43 -24.68 0.51
N ILE A 90 -5.72 -23.55 0.62
CA ILE A 90 -4.58 -23.24 -0.24
C ILE A 90 -3.48 -24.28 -0.02
N ALA A 91 -3.09 -24.57 1.23
CA ALA A 91 -2.04 -25.54 1.54
C ALA A 91 -2.34 -26.95 1.00
N ARG A 92 -3.60 -27.41 1.05
CA ARG A 92 -4.02 -28.71 0.49
C ARG A 92 -3.86 -28.79 -1.03
N SER A 93 -3.87 -27.67 -1.74
CA SER A 93 -3.66 -27.63 -3.19
C SER A 93 -2.18 -27.65 -3.60
N LYS A 94 -1.26 -27.64 -2.64
CA LYS A 94 0.18 -27.48 -2.85
C LYS A 94 0.95 -28.76 -2.53
N GLY A 95 2.04 -28.99 -3.24
CA GLY A 95 2.99 -30.07 -2.93
C GLY A 95 3.82 -29.79 -1.67
N PRO A 96 4.49 -30.79 -1.10
CA PRO A 96 5.42 -30.60 0.02
C PRO A 96 6.50 -29.55 -0.32
N ASN A 97 6.64 -28.52 0.51
CA ASN A 97 7.57 -27.39 0.35
C ASN A 97 7.37 -26.55 -0.94
N GLU A 98 6.22 -26.65 -1.59
CA GLU A 98 5.90 -25.78 -2.72
C GLU A 98 5.60 -24.35 -2.20
N PRO A 99 6.30 -23.31 -2.68
CA PRO A 99 6.09 -21.94 -2.20
C PRO A 99 4.75 -21.39 -2.68
N LEU A 100 4.20 -20.43 -1.94
CA LEU A 100 3.04 -19.67 -2.39
C LEU A 100 3.34 -18.94 -3.70
N THR A 101 2.36 -18.94 -4.59
CA THR A 101 2.35 -18.21 -5.85
C THR A 101 1.41 -17.00 -5.78
N TRP A 102 1.48 -16.12 -6.77
CA TRP A 102 0.53 -15.01 -6.89
C TRP A 102 -0.92 -15.47 -7.06
N ASP A 103 -1.15 -16.62 -7.70
CA ASP A 103 -2.48 -17.22 -7.81
C ASP A 103 -3.01 -17.63 -6.42
N ASP A 104 -2.16 -18.23 -5.59
CA ASP A 104 -2.51 -18.59 -4.22
C ASP A 104 -2.90 -17.36 -3.38
N VAL A 105 -2.15 -16.26 -3.50
CA VAL A 105 -2.48 -15.00 -2.81
C VAL A 105 -3.82 -14.44 -3.29
N SER A 106 -4.13 -14.55 -4.59
CA SER A 106 -5.42 -14.10 -5.14
C SER A 106 -6.62 -14.89 -4.61
N ARG A 107 -6.40 -16.10 -4.09
CA ARG A 107 -7.42 -16.95 -3.46
C ARG A 107 -7.70 -16.58 -2.00
N MET A 108 -6.86 -15.76 -1.36
CA MET A 108 -7.01 -15.31 0.03
C MET A 108 -8.10 -14.23 0.22
N LYS A 109 -9.30 -14.51 -0.28
CA LYS A 109 -10.41 -13.55 -0.38
C LYS A 109 -10.90 -13.08 1.00
N TYR A 110 -11.08 -13.98 1.96
CA TYR A 110 -11.52 -13.63 3.30
C TYR A 110 -10.43 -12.86 4.06
N THR A 111 -9.17 -13.29 3.98
CA THR A 111 -8.04 -12.54 4.54
C THR A 111 -8.00 -11.11 3.98
N TRP A 112 -8.24 -10.94 2.67
CA TRP A 112 -8.30 -9.62 2.04
C TRP A 112 -9.44 -8.75 2.58
N LYS A 113 -10.63 -9.31 2.77
CA LYS A 113 -11.77 -8.59 3.39
C LYS A 113 -11.46 -8.11 4.81
N VAL A 114 -10.78 -8.95 5.60
CA VAL A 114 -10.33 -8.57 6.95
C VAL A 114 -9.32 -7.42 6.87
N ALA A 115 -8.37 -7.47 5.94
CA ALA A 115 -7.41 -6.38 5.73
C ALA A 115 -8.11 -5.07 5.33
N LEU A 116 -9.11 -5.12 4.44
CA LEU A 116 -9.91 -3.95 4.05
C LEU A 116 -10.69 -3.37 5.23
N GLU A 117 -11.30 -4.21 6.08
CA GLU A 117 -12.03 -3.74 7.25
C GLU A 117 -11.10 -3.13 8.31
N ILE A 118 -9.87 -3.64 8.44
CA ILE A 118 -8.82 -2.99 9.24
C ILE A 118 -8.45 -1.64 8.65
N LEU A 119 -8.23 -1.53 7.34
CA LEU A 119 -7.90 -0.23 6.70
C LEU A 119 -9.05 0.78 6.83
N ARG A 120 -10.31 0.32 6.86
CA ARG A 120 -11.49 1.16 7.09
C ARG A 120 -11.52 1.70 8.52
N THR A 121 -11.40 0.81 9.51
CA THR A 121 -11.58 1.12 10.95
C THR A 121 -10.32 1.67 11.62
N ILE A 122 -9.14 1.31 11.10
CA ILE A 122 -7.82 1.63 11.61
C ILE A 122 -6.93 2.12 10.45
N SER A 123 -7.38 3.19 9.80
CA SER A 123 -6.64 3.78 8.69
C SER A 123 -5.30 4.38 9.17
N PRO A 124 -4.14 3.95 8.60
CA PRO A 124 -2.83 4.51 8.95
C PRO A 124 -2.73 6.00 8.58
N ILE A 125 -3.43 6.43 7.53
CA ILE A 125 -3.46 7.81 7.06
C ILE A 125 -4.86 8.38 7.32
N PHE A 126 -4.95 9.34 8.24
CA PHE A 126 -6.23 9.92 8.65
C PHE A 126 -6.92 10.74 7.53
N GLY A 127 -6.11 11.34 6.66
CA GLY A 127 -6.57 12.20 5.58
C GLY A 127 -5.41 12.94 4.93
N SER A 128 -5.73 13.87 4.03
CA SER A 128 -4.71 14.68 3.36
C SER A 128 -5.17 16.09 3.10
N PHE A 129 -4.22 17.03 3.05
CA PHE A 129 -4.50 18.41 2.67
C PHE A 129 -4.40 18.62 1.16
N ARG A 130 -5.22 19.52 0.63
CA ARG A 130 -5.09 20.09 -0.70
C ARG A 130 -5.24 21.61 -0.60
N THR A 131 -4.47 22.35 -1.38
CA THR A 131 -4.59 23.81 -1.45
C THR A 131 -5.46 24.18 -2.64
N ALA A 132 -6.47 25.01 -2.42
CA ALA A 132 -7.30 25.57 -3.48
C ALA A 132 -6.43 26.50 -4.37
N ILE A 133 -6.16 26.10 -5.60
CA ILE A 133 -5.32 26.88 -6.53
C ILE A 133 -6.07 28.03 -7.21
N LYS A 134 -7.40 28.05 -7.06
CA LYS A 134 -8.35 29.07 -7.50
C LYS A 134 -9.57 29.03 -6.58
N ASP A 135 -10.43 30.03 -6.68
CA ASP A 135 -11.72 30.02 -5.99
C ASP A 135 -12.58 28.86 -6.51
N ILE A 136 -13.24 28.14 -5.60
CA ILE A 136 -14.07 26.96 -5.89
C ILE A 136 -15.45 27.15 -5.27
N GLU A 137 -16.49 27.01 -6.08
CA GLU A 137 -17.87 26.86 -5.60
C GLU A 137 -18.20 25.37 -5.50
N TYR A 138 -18.58 24.90 -4.30
CA TYR A 138 -18.94 23.51 -4.08
C TYR A 138 -20.17 23.41 -3.19
N ARG A 139 -21.26 22.85 -3.73
CA ARG A 139 -22.54 22.66 -3.00
C ARG A 139 -23.04 23.92 -2.27
N GLY A 140 -22.86 25.10 -2.89
CA GLY A 140 -23.27 26.38 -2.32
C GLY A 140 -22.26 27.02 -1.36
N TYR A 141 -21.09 26.40 -1.15
CA TYR A 141 -19.99 26.95 -0.38
C TYR A 141 -18.91 27.54 -1.30
N HIS A 142 -18.48 28.74 -0.98
CA HIS A 142 -17.32 29.39 -1.60
C HIS A 142 -16.04 29.04 -0.84
N ILE A 143 -15.08 28.41 -1.52
CA ILE A 143 -13.75 28.07 -1.00
C ILE A 143 -12.72 28.97 -1.71
N PRO A 144 -12.15 29.97 -1.01
CA PRO A 144 -11.22 30.90 -1.62
C PRO A 144 -9.90 30.24 -2.04
N LYS A 145 -9.28 30.79 -3.08
CA LYS A 145 -7.90 30.48 -3.47
C LYS A 145 -6.96 30.63 -2.27
N GLY A 146 -6.05 29.67 -2.12
CA GLY A 146 -5.05 29.60 -1.05
C GLY A 146 -5.52 28.86 0.20
N TRP A 147 -6.82 28.56 0.34
CA TRP A 147 -7.30 27.77 1.46
C TRP A 147 -6.84 26.32 1.39
N GLN A 148 -6.56 25.74 2.57
CA GLN A 148 -6.31 24.31 2.70
C GLN A 148 -7.62 23.57 2.99
N VAL A 149 -7.93 22.59 2.14
CA VAL A 149 -9.03 21.66 2.31
C VAL A 149 -8.47 20.35 2.81
N PHE A 150 -9.01 19.85 3.92
CA PHE A 150 -8.63 18.57 4.50
C PHE A 150 -9.64 17.49 4.13
N THR A 151 -9.19 16.41 3.50
CA THR A 151 -10.03 15.24 3.21
C THR A 151 -9.93 14.22 4.34
N ALA A 152 -10.95 14.16 5.20
CA ALA A 152 -10.96 13.28 6.37
C ALA A 152 -11.51 11.87 6.05
N GLN A 153 -10.70 11.04 5.41
CA GLN A 153 -11.11 9.71 4.92
C GLN A 153 -11.65 8.81 6.04
N ARG A 154 -10.96 8.80 7.20
CA ARG A 154 -11.40 8.00 8.36
C ARG A 154 -12.78 8.41 8.88
N ILE A 155 -13.10 9.71 8.84
CA ILE A 155 -14.40 10.20 9.30
C ILE A 155 -15.49 9.66 8.37
N THR A 156 -15.30 9.74 7.06
CA THR A 156 -16.24 9.18 6.07
C THR A 156 -16.39 7.66 6.23
N HIS A 157 -15.29 6.94 6.49
CA HIS A 157 -15.34 5.50 6.75
C HIS A 157 -16.11 5.11 8.01
N LEU A 158 -16.27 6.02 8.97
CA LEU A 158 -16.98 5.79 10.24
C LEU A 158 -18.36 6.47 10.29
N ASP A 159 -18.81 7.05 9.18
CA ASP A 159 -20.09 7.74 9.09
C ASP A 159 -21.21 6.74 8.74
N GLY A 160 -22.25 6.71 9.59
CA GLY A 160 -23.41 5.83 9.47
C GLY A 160 -24.25 6.07 8.21
N ASN A 161 -24.10 7.22 7.54
CA ASN A 161 -24.76 7.49 6.27
C ASN A 161 -24.14 6.72 5.10
N PHE A 162 -22.89 6.25 5.25
CA PHE A 162 -22.17 5.50 4.23
C PHE A 162 -21.94 4.03 4.63
N PHE A 163 -21.80 3.74 5.92
CA PHE A 163 -21.56 2.39 6.44
C PHE A 163 -22.52 2.07 7.59
N ASN A 164 -23.40 1.08 7.41
CA ASN A 164 -24.30 0.60 8.48
C ASN A 164 -23.49 0.11 9.69
N ASP A 165 -23.87 0.43 10.92
CA ASP A 165 -23.11 0.06 12.14
C ASP A 165 -21.59 0.32 12.02
N PRO A 166 -21.16 1.56 11.71
CA PRO A 166 -19.82 1.85 11.18
C PRO A 166 -18.68 1.51 12.15
N VAL A 167 -18.97 1.44 13.46
CA VAL A 167 -18.01 1.08 14.51
C VAL A 167 -17.86 -0.43 14.71
N LYS A 168 -18.80 -1.23 14.20
CA LYS A 168 -18.71 -2.69 14.25
C LYS A 168 -17.71 -3.16 13.19
N PHE A 169 -16.71 -3.89 13.64
CA PHE A 169 -15.76 -4.59 12.77
C PHE A 169 -16.49 -5.77 12.11
N ASP A 170 -16.69 -5.68 10.79
CA ASP A 170 -17.45 -6.68 10.04
C ASP A 170 -16.85 -6.88 8.63
N PRO A 171 -16.01 -7.91 8.43
CA PRO A 171 -15.40 -8.19 7.13
C PRO A 171 -16.41 -8.49 6.01
N THR A 172 -17.63 -8.94 6.35
CA THR A 172 -18.66 -9.29 5.36
C THR A 172 -19.17 -8.06 4.59
N ARG A 173 -18.88 -6.86 5.07
CA ARG A 173 -19.10 -5.60 4.32
C ARG A 173 -18.47 -5.62 2.93
N PHE A 174 -17.39 -6.37 2.77
CA PHE A 174 -16.65 -6.49 1.52
C PHE A 174 -17.01 -7.75 0.73
N ASP A 175 -18.17 -8.38 0.98
CA ASP A 175 -18.58 -9.60 0.26
C ASP A 175 -18.84 -9.38 -1.24
N ASN A 176 -19.23 -8.17 -1.63
CA ASN A 176 -19.52 -7.78 -3.01
C ASN A 176 -18.36 -7.01 -3.69
N HIS A 177 -17.16 -7.06 -3.11
CA HIS A 177 -15.96 -6.37 -3.59
C HIS A 177 -14.90 -7.33 -4.11
#